data_AF-A0A9D0ZVF5-F1
#
_entry.id   AF-A0A9D0ZVF5-F1
#
_cell.length_a   1.000
_cell.length_b   1.000
_cell.length_c   1.000
_cell.angle_alpha   90.00
_cell.angle_beta   90.00
_cell.angle_gamma   90.00
#
_symmetry.space_group_name_H-M   'P 1'
#
loop_
_entity.id
_entity.type
_entity.pdbx_description
1 polymer ?
#
loop_
_entity_poly.entity_id
_entity_poly.type
_entity_poly.pdbx_seq_one_letter_code
_entity_poly.pdbx_strand_id
1 'polypeptide(L)'
;MKRSVFSQISDQVLLPVLSDFIQWVIRSAAEEGVGRLYFLARDGYPMYLAAQMFLSRKVPQIECRYLFCSRFSLRVPCFHLKGRDALKEICLGGIDVTLRKVLHRAALTEEEIVRIAEGMGLSGELDRILSYQEVQRLIPRLEKAPGFLELLNQHSREAYQDTMGYLRQEGLLDPVPCAVVDSGWTGTVQQTLDLLRESGGCGKKLTGYYFGLYSLPKGSDFSKYHAYYFSPKGHIKRKVLFSNSLFEGIMSAPHGMTLGYRKEGETFKPVMKSQRNENQERILAFRDGLIPYMVHEERKLPKKIADWTRMDPKSQRRLFGRLARFMAYPTREEARVFGSLKFTDDVLENGEHQLAARLKEEDIKRNHALAKSLILLGIRKGPIRESAWMEGSIVQNGRRVRCHLRGNRRYKYLLYLKKYLGSLGK
;
A
#
# COMPACT_ATOMS: atom_id res chain seq x y z
N MET A 1 16.26 -5.02 32.36
CA MET A 1 15.39 -5.82 31.47
C MET A 1 15.84 -5.61 30.02
N LYS A 2 16.20 -6.66 29.26
CA LYS A 2 16.66 -6.50 27.86
C LYS A 2 15.52 -5.97 26.99
N ARG A 3 15.72 -4.86 26.27
CA ARG A 3 14.70 -4.35 25.31
C ARG A 3 14.39 -5.41 24.26
N SER A 4 13.11 -5.58 23.91
CA SER A 4 12.70 -6.53 22.87
C SER A 4 13.25 -6.12 21.50
N VAL A 5 13.45 -7.09 20.59
CA VAL A 5 13.92 -6.80 19.22
C VAL A 5 12.97 -5.86 18.48
N PHE A 6 11.67 -5.97 18.74
CA PHE A 6 10.67 -5.05 18.19
C PHE A 6 10.93 -3.59 18.62
N SER A 7 11.12 -3.34 19.92
CA SER A 7 11.43 -2.00 20.44
C SER A 7 12.78 -1.49 19.92
N GLN A 8 13.82 -2.34 19.89
CA GLN A 8 15.14 -1.93 19.39
C GLN A 8 15.08 -1.46 17.93
N ILE A 9 14.40 -2.20 17.06
CA ILE A 9 14.26 -1.83 15.64
C ILE A 9 13.35 -0.62 15.46
N SER A 10 12.30 -0.52 16.26
CA SER A 10 11.43 0.65 16.28
C SER A 10 12.24 1.91 16.59
N ASP A 11 12.97 1.93 17.71
CA ASP A 11 13.72 3.09 18.20
C ASP A 11 14.89 3.46 17.28
N GLN A 12 15.64 2.48 16.76
CA GLN A 12 16.92 2.73 16.08
C GLN A 12 16.78 2.90 14.56
N VAL A 13 15.65 2.48 13.98
CA VAL A 13 15.44 2.43 12.53
C VAL A 13 14.11 3.05 12.14
N LEU A 14 12.99 2.52 12.61
CA LEU A 14 11.67 2.87 12.07
C LEU A 14 11.20 4.27 12.49
N LEU A 15 11.32 4.61 13.79
CA LEU A 15 10.93 5.93 14.31
C LEU A 15 11.78 7.07 13.72
N PRO A 16 13.13 6.95 13.61
CA PRO A 16 13.92 7.96 12.92
C PRO A 16 13.61 8.10 11.43
N VAL A 17 13.32 6.99 10.72
CA VAL A 17 12.90 7.02 9.30
C VAL A 17 11.56 7.74 9.15
N LEU A 18 10.59 7.41 9.99
CA LEU A 18 9.28 8.06 9.98
C LEU A 18 9.39 9.55 10.31
N SER A 19 10.25 9.91 11.28
CA SER A 19 10.48 11.31 11.65
C SER A 19 11.03 12.13 10.49
N ASP A 20 12.10 11.66 9.82
CA ASP A 20 12.68 12.36 8.66
C ASP A 20 11.69 12.45 7.48
N PHE A 21 10.90 11.38 7.26
CA PHE A 21 9.86 11.39 6.24
C PHE A 21 8.79 12.45 6.51
N ILE A 22 8.23 12.51 7.72
CA ILE A 22 7.15 13.45 8.04
C ILE A 22 7.63 14.89 8.10
N GLN A 23 8.86 15.12 8.58
CA GLN A 23 9.48 16.44 8.47
C GLN A 23 9.65 16.87 7.01
N TRP A 24 10.03 15.94 6.12
CA TRP A 24 10.07 16.19 4.68
C TRP A 24 8.68 16.50 4.10
N VAL A 25 7.63 15.76 4.48
CA VAL A 25 6.25 16.03 4.05
C VAL A 25 5.82 17.44 4.46
N ILE A 26 5.95 17.78 5.75
CA ILE A 26 5.49 19.07 6.30
C ILE A 26 6.20 20.24 5.66
N ARG A 27 7.53 20.16 5.50
CA ARG A 27 8.30 21.21 4.83
C ARG A 27 7.88 21.37 3.36
N SER A 28 7.75 20.25 2.64
CA SER A 28 7.38 20.30 1.21
C SER A 28 5.96 20.87 1.02
N ALA A 29 5.03 20.47 1.89
CA ALA A 29 3.68 21.00 1.93
C ALA A 29 3.67 22.52 2.19
N ALA A 30 4.47 23.00 3.15
CA ALA A 30 4.59 24.43 3.43
C ALA A 30 5.20 25.21 2.26
N GLU A 31 6.25 24.67 1.61
CA GLU A 31 6.89 25.26 0.42
C GLU A 31 5.91 25.40 -0.76
N GLU A 32 4.97 24.46 -0.91
CA GLU A 32 3.94 24.45 -1.96
C GLU A 32 2.63 25.17 -1.58
N GLY A 33 2.54 25.74 -0.38
CA GLY A 33 1.32 26.41 0.08
C GLY A 33 0.13 25.46 0.34
N VAL A 34 0.41 24.20 0.65
CA VAL A 34 -0.60 23.20 1.02
C VAL A 34 -1.14 23.50 2.42
N GLY A 35 -2.44 23.78 2.51
CA GLY A 35 -3.11 24.08 3.77
C GLY A 35 -3.62 22.84 4.51
N ARG A 36 -3.81 21.71 3.81
CA ARG A 36 -4.36 20.47 4.39
C ARG A 36 -3.68 19.20 3.87
N LEU A 37 -3.31 18.33 4.79
CA LEU A 37 -2.74 17.00 4.53
C LEU A 37 -3.74 15.90 4.90
N TYR A 38 -4.02 15.02 3.95
CA TYR A 38 -4.84 13.82 4.13
C TYR A 38 -3.93 12.60 4.24
N PHE A 39 -3.79 12.07 5.44
CA PHE A 39 -3.08 10.83 5.69
C PHE A 39 -4.01 9.66 5.40
N LEU A 40 -3.67 8.89 4.37
CA LEU A 40 -4.56 7.83 3.89
C LEU A 40 -4.49 6.62 4.81
N ALA A 41 -5.65 6.07 5.16
CA ALA A 41 -5.69 4.78 5.82
C ALA A 41 -5.15 3.70 4.88
N ARG A 42 -4.40 2.72 5.38
CA ARG A 42 -4.20 2.41 6.81
C ARG A 42 -2.82 2.78 7.32
N ASP A 43 -1.83 2.65 6.46
CA ASP A 43 -0.42 2.85 6.72
C ASP A 43 -0.01 4.31 6.90
N GLY A 44 -0.89 5.25 6.57
CA GLY A 44 -0.80 6.64 6.99
C GLY A 44 -1.12 6.90 8.46
N TYR A 45 -1.58 5.93 9.26
CA TYR A 45 -1.93 6.15 10.68
C TYR A 45 -0.74 6.62 11.54
N PRO A 46 0.41 5.92 11.61
CA PRO A 46 1.56 6.43 12.35
C PRO A 46 2.12 7.74 11.78
N MET A 47 1.97 7.96 10.48
CA MET A 47 2.35 9.19 9.79
C MET A 47 1.50 10.39 10.26
N TYR A 48 0.18 10.19 10.36
CA TYR A 48 -0.78 11.15 10.87
C TYR A 48 -0.45 11.55 12.31
N LEU A 49 -0.24 10.57 13.18
CA LEU A 49 0.12 10.83 14.57
C LEU A 49 1.42 11.64 14.68
N ALA A 50 2.44 11.25 13.92
CA ALA A 50 3.72 11.97 13.90
C ALA A 50 3.54 13.42 13.42
N ALA A 51 2.74 13.65 12.37
CA ALA A 51 2.49 14.98 11.84
C ALA A 51 1.74 15.87 12.84
N GLN A 52 0.73 15.33 13.53
CA GLN A 52 0.04 16.06 14.59
C GLN A 52 0.98 16.48 15.72
N MET A 53 1.89 15.61 16.14
CA MET A 53 2.88 15.96 17.17
C MET A 53 3.77 17.09 16.68
N PHE A 54 4.32 16.97 15.47
CA PHE A 54 5.21 17.97 14.91
C PHE A 54 4.55 19.34 14.69
N LEU A 55 3.28 19.39 14.29
CA LEU A 55 2.57 20.63 13.97
C LEU A 55 1.91 21.31 15.17
N SER A 56 1.85 20.65 16.33
CA SER A 56 1.12 21.11 17.53
C SER A 56 1.44 22.55 17.98
N ARG A 57 2.61 23.10 17.61
CA ARG A 57 3.10 24.44 18.00
C ARG A 57 3.77 25.20 16.84
N LYS A 58 3.38 24.91 15.59
CA LYS A 58 4.09 25.40 14.39
C LYS A 58 3.26 26.35 13.54
N VAL A 59 3.96 27.18 12.75
CA VAL A 59 3.38 28.18 11.84
C VAL A 59 4.05 28.07 10.45
N PRO A 60 3.30 28.16 9.33
CA PRO A 60 1.85 28.19 9.24
C PRO A 60 1.20 26.91 9.75
N GLN A 61 -0.06 26.99 10.16
CA GLN A 61 -0.80 25.81 10.58
C GLN A 61 -1.22 25.01 9.33
N ILE A 62 -0.77 23.77 9.24
CA ILE A 62 -1.22 22.81 8.22
C ILE A 62 -2.21 21.88 8.89
N GLU A 63 -3.42 21.82 8.36
CA GLU A 63 -4.45 20.93 8.89
C GLU A 63 -4.11 19.48 8.54
N CYS A 64 -4.13 18.59 9.54
CA CYS A 64 -3.91 17.16 9.33
C CYS A 64 -5.23 16.41 9.50
N ARG A 65 -5.65 15.68 8.48
CA ARG A 65 -6.82 14.79 8.51
C ARG A 65 -6.41 13.34 8.27
N TYR A 66 -7.04 12.41 8.96
CA TYR A 66 -6.88 10.98 8.71
C TYR A 66 -8.05 10.49 7.87
N LEU A 67 -7.80 10.17 6.60
CA LEU A 67 -8.84 9.76 5.67
C LEU A 67 -8.98 8.24 5.70
N PHE A 68 -10.05 7.74 6.32
CA PHE A 68 -10.43 6.34 6.17
C PHE A 68 -10.73 6.03 4.72
N CYS A 69 -9.95 5.13 4.14
CA CYS A 69 -10.10 4.66 2.77
C CYS A 69 -9.36 3.35 2.55
N SER A 70 -9.63 2.74 1.41
CA SER A 70 -8.94 1.58 0.87
C SER A 70 -9.07 1.63 -0.65
N ARG A 71 -8.29 0.83 -1.38
CA ARG A 71 -8.51 0.69 -2.83
C ARG A 71 -9.93 0.22 -3.13
N PHE A 72 -10.50 -0.66 -2.31
CA PHE A 72 -11.86 -1.17 -2.50
C PHE A 72 -12.91 -0.06 -2.31
N SER A 73 -12.92 0.59 -1.14
CA SER A 73 -13.89 1.64 -0.79
C SER A 73 -13.88 2.85 -1.74
N LEU A 74 -12.76 3.12 -2.41
CA LEU A 74 -12.65 4.20 -3.39
C LEU A 74 -12.95 3.74 -4.83
N ARG A 75 -12.64 2.49 -5.20
CA ARG A 75 -12.85 2.01 -6.56
C ARG A 75 -14.30 1.63 -6.85
N VAL A 76 -14.97 0.97 -5.91
CA VAL A 76 -16.38 0.58 -6.04
C VAL A 76 -17.26 1.75 -6.48
N PRO A 77 -17.25 2.92 -5.82
CA PRO A 77 -18.06 4.06 -6.25
C PRO A 77 -17.63 4.65 -7.61
N CYS A 78 -16.45 4.31 -8.13
CA CYS A 78 -15.97 4.77 -9.44
C CYS A 78 -16.31 3.83 -10.61
N PHE A 79 -16.75 2.59 -10.37
CA PHE A 79 -16.93 1.63 -11.47
C PHE A 79 -17.91 2.11 -12.53
N HIS A 80 -19.03 2.73 -12.15
CA HIS A 80 -19.99 3.29 -13.12
C HIS A 80 -19.42 4.51 -13.89
N LEU A 81 -18.46 5.24 -13.33
CA LEU A 81 -17.75 6.34 -14.01
C LEU A 81 -16.73 5.81 -15.02
N LYS A 82 -16.10 4.68 -14.70
CA LYS A 82 -15.07 4.02 -15.55
C LYS A 82 -15.67 3.10 -16.60
N GLY A 83 -16.91 2.64 -16.40
CA GLY A 83 -17.54 1.61 -17.23
C GLY A 83 -16.63 0.37 -17.34
N ARG A 84 -16.38 -0.08 -18.58
CA ARG A 84 -15.60 -1.28 -18.86
C ARG A 84 -14.14 -1.20 -18.40
N ASP A 85 -13.57 0.00 -18.26
CA ASP A 85 -12.19 0.15 -17.79
C ASP A 85 -12.01 -0.29 -16.32
N ALA A 86 -13.09 -0.36 -15.54
CA ALA A 86 -13.09 -0.90 -14.18
C ALA A 86 -12.58 -2.35 -14.11
N LEU A 87 -12.81 -3.15 -15.15
CA LEU A 87 -12.39 -4.55 -15.22
C LEU A 87 -10.87 -4.73 -15.07
N LYS A 88 -10.07 -3.75 -15.50
CA LYS A 88 -8.61 -3.77 -15.34
C LYS A 88 -8.19 -3.67 -13.87
N GLU A 89 -8.99 -3.03 -13.03
CA GLU A 89 -8.76 -2.87 -11.59
C GLU A 89 -9.31 -4.03 -10.76
N ILE A 90 -10.35 -4.70 -11.28
CA ILE A 90 -10.98 -5.89 -10.70
C ILE A 90 -10.08 -7.13 -10.97
N CYS A 91 -9.65 -7.30 -12.22
CA CYS A 91 -8.81 -8.40 -12.69
C CYS A 91 -7.30 -8.14 -12.47
N LEU A 92 -6.92 -7.70 -11.28
CA LEU A 92 -5.51 -7.56 -10.90
C LEU A 92 -4.89 -8.90 -10.49
N GLY A 93 -3.63 -9.10 -10.86
CA GLY A 93 -2.82 -10.19 -10.31
C GLY A 93 -2.52 -9.98 -8.82
N GLY A 94 -2.05 -11.03 -8.16
CA GLY A 94 -1.71 -11.05 -6.74
C GLY A 94 -1.35 -12.47 -6.29
N ILE A 95 -1.16 -12.66 -4.99
CA ILE A 95 -0.94 -13.98 -4.41
C ILE A 95 -2.27 -14.75 -4.34
N ASP A 96 -2.26 -16.00 -4.82
CA ASP A 96 -3.37 -16.96 -4.73
C ASP A 96 -4.73 -16.38 -5.21
N VAL A 97 -4.75 -15.75 -6.39
CA VAL A 97 -5.98 -15.16 -6.98
C VAL A 97 -6.92 -16.25 -7.49
N THR A 98 -8.22 -16.13 -7.21
CA THR A 98 -9.28 -17.05 -7.66
C THR A 98 -10.40 -16.27 -8.36
N LEU A 99 -11.31 -16.96 -9.07
CA LEU A 99 -12.48 -16.31 -9.67
C LEU A 99 -13.36 -15.66 -8.60
N ARG A 100 -13.57 -16.34 -7.46
CA ARG A 100 -14.30 -15.77 -6.32
C ARG A 100 -13.69 -14.46 -5.83
N LYS A 101 -12.36 -14.41 -5.64
CA LYS A 101 -11.66 -13.17 -5.26
C LYS A 101 -11.87 -12.06 -6.29
N VAL A 102 -11.79 -12.38 -7.59
CA VAL A 102 -12.01 -11.39 -8.66
C VAL A 102 -13.42 -10.83 -8.61
N LEU A 103 -14.44 -11.67 -8.45
CA LEU A 103 -15.83 -11.22 -8.40
C LEU A 103 -16.17 -10.45 -7.10
N HIS A 104 -15.58 -10.81 -5.95
CA HIS A 104 -15.69 -9.97 -4.75
C HIS A 104 -15.10 -8.57 -4.93
N ARG A 105 -14.00 -8.42 -5.68
CA ARG A 105 -13.42 -7.10 -5.97
C ARG A 105 -14.34 -6.20 -6.80
N ALA A 106 -15.33 -6.80 -7.48
CA ALA A 106 -16.41 -6.10 -8.17
C ALA A 106 -17.59 -5.76 -7.23
N ALA A 107 -17.45 -6.00 -5.92
CA ALA A 107 -18.45 -5.78 -4.87
C ALA A 107 -19.69 -6.69 -4.96
N LEU A 108 -19.58 -7.84 -5.63
CA LEU A 108 -20.67 -8.82 -5.69
C LEU A 108 -20.81 -9.58 -4.36
N THR A 109 -22.07 -9.85 -4.01
CA THR A 109 -22.48 -10.79 -2.95
C THR A 109 -22.17 -12.24 -3.33
N GLU A 110 -22.18 -13.17 -2.36
CA GLU A 110 -21.92 -14.59 -2.65
C GLU A 110 -22.96 -15.17 -3.61
N GLU A 111 -24.23 -14.78 -3.46
CA GLU A 111 -25.32 -15.21 -4.33
C GLU A 111 -25.12 -14.70 -5.77
N GLU A 112 -24.66 -13.47 -5.95
CA GLU A 112 -24.32 -12.92 -7.25
C GLU A 112 -23.08 -13.59 -7.85
N ILE A 113 -22.08 -13.88 -7.03
CA ILE A 113 -20.86 -14.59 -7.46
C ILE A 113 -21.21 -15.95 -8.05
N VAL A 114 -22.05 -16.73 -7.35
CA VAL A 114 -22.50 -18.04 -7.81
C VAL A 114 -23.26 -17.90 -9.13
N ARG A 115 -24.23 -16.98 -9.21
CA ARG A 115 -25.00 -16.74 -10.45
C ARG A 115 -24.14 -16.35 -11.65
N ILE A 116 -23.17 -15.44 -11.46
CA ILE A 116 -22.26 -15.04 -12.54
C ILE A 116 -21.35 -16.20 -12.95
N ALA A 117 -20.84 -16.98 -11.99
CA ALA A 117 -20.02 -18.15 -12.29
C ALA A 117 -20.79 -19.23 -13.05
N GLU A 118 -22.06 -19.47 -12.71
CA GLU A 118 -22.97 -20.37 -13.45
C GLU A 118 -23.19 -19.89 -14.88
N GLY A 119 -23.51 -18.60 -15.08
CA GLY A 119 -23.68 -18.02 -16.41
C GLY A 119 -22.40 -18.06 -17.27
N MET A 120 -21.23 -18.15 -16.64
CA MET A 120 -19.94 -18.32 -17.32
C MET A 120 -19.51 -19.79 -17.52
N GLY A 121 -20.26 -20.76 -16.96
CA GLY A 121 -19.91 -22.18 -16.94
C GLY A 121 -18.69 -22.49 -16.06
N LEU A 122 -18.47 -21.74 -14.98
CA LEU A 122 -17.28 -21.81 -14.11
C LEU A 122 -17.58 -22.12 -12.63
N SER A 123 -18.78 -22.60 -12.30
CA SER A 123 -19.19 -22.83 -10.90
C SER A 123 -18.24 -23.75 -10.12
N GLY A 124 -17.71 -24.80 -10.77
CA GLY A 124 -16.74 -25.73 -10.17
C GLY A 124 -15.30 -25.20 -10.03
N GLU A 125 -15.01 -23.99 -10.53
CA GLU A 125 -13.67 -23.41 -10.55
C GLU A 125 -13.53 -22.13 -9.69
N LEU A 126 -14.57 -21.77 -8.93
CA LEU A 126 -14.62 -20.52 -8.15
C LEU A 126 -13.35 -20.28 -7.31
N ASP A 127 -12.86 -21.33 -6.66
CA ASP A 127 -11.76 -21.28 -5.70
C ASP A 127 -10.43 -21.81 -6.26
N ARG A 128 -10.38 -22.11 -7.57
CA ARG A 128 -9.13 -22.52 -8.23
C ARG A 128 -8.17 -21.32 -8.32
N ILE A 129 -6.92 -21.54 -7.94
CA ILE A 129 -5.86 -20.55 -8.10
C ILE A 129 -5.58 -20.34 -9.60
N LEU A 130 -5.67 -19.08 -10.03
CA LEU A 130 -5.48 -18.64 -11.40
C LEU A 130 -4.08 -18.07 -11.60
N SER A 131 -3.46 -18.40 -12.73
CA SER A 131 -2.26 -17.73 -13.21
C SER A 131 -2.56 -16.29 -13.65
N TYR A 132 -1.53 -15.45 -13.73
CA TYR A 132 -1.69 -14.08 -14.22
C TYR A 132 -2.36 -14.01 -15.60
N GLN A 133 -2.01 -14.91 -16.52
CA GLN A 133 -2.60 -14.94 -17.86
C GLN A 133 -4.09 -15.32 -17.81
N GLU A 134 -4.48 -16.26 -16.96
CA GLU A 134 -5.88 -16.62 -16.77
C GLU A 134 -6.69 -15.47 -16.18
N VAL A 135 -6.14 -14.74 -15.19
CA VAL A 135 -6.77 -13.53 -14.64
C VAL A 135 -7.00 -12.48 -15.73
N GLN A 136 -6.01 -12.24 -16.60
CA GLN A 136 -6.19 -11.29 -17.71
C GLN A 136 -7.25 -11.76 -18.73
N ARG A 137 -7.39 -13.07 -18.96
CA ARG A 137 -8.44 -13.63 -19.83
C ARG A 137 -9.84 -13.52 -19.23
N LEU A 138 -9.99 -13.25 -17.93
CA LEU A 138 -11.30 -13.01 -17.32
C LEU A 138 -11.92 -11.69 -17.79
N ILE A 139 -11.13 -10.67 -18.15
CA ILE A 139 -11.64 -9.36 -18.57
C ILE A 139 -12.70 -9.48 -19.70
N PRO A 140 -12.38 -10.05 -20.89
CA PRO A 140 -13.36 -10.17 -21.96
C PRO A 140 -14.47 -11.19 -21.65
N ARG A 141 -14.27 -12.12 -20.71
CA ARG A 141 -15.30 -13.07 -20.29
C ARG A 141 -16.33 -12.42 -19.39
N LEU A 142 -15.89 -11.63 -18.40
CA LEU A 142 -16.75 -10.87 -17.49
C LEU A 142 -17.51 -9.77 -18.24
N GLU A 143 -16.88 -9.10 -19.20
CA GLU A 143 -17.54 -8.10 -20.05
C GLU A 143 -18.74 -8.68 -20.82
N LYS A 144 -18.68 -9.97 -21.19
CA LYS A 144 -19.74 -10.68 -21.92
C LYS A 144 -20.66 -11.51 -21.01
N ALA A 145 -20.37 -11.59 -19.71
CA ALA A 145 -21.15 -12.39 -18.78
C ALA A 145 -22.52 -11.73 -18.57
N PRO A 146 -23.64 -12.45 -18.79
CA PRO A 146 -24.98 -11.91 -18.60
C PRO A 146 -25.16 -11.32 -17.19
N GLY A 147 -25.70 -10.09 -17.10
CA GLY A 147 -25.97 -9.40 -15.84
C GLY A 147 -24.75 -8.86 -15.08
N PHE A 148 -23.50 -9.21 -15.44
CA PHE A 148 -22.32 -8.78 -14.68
C PHE A 148 -22.13 -7.26 -14.65
N LEU A 149 -22.19 -6.60 -15.82
CA LEU A 149 -22.00 -5.15 -15.91
C LEU A 149 -23.17 -4.37 -15.28
N GLU A 150 -24.36 -4.94 -15.27
CA GLU A 150 -25.54 -4.37 -14.62
C GLU A 150 -25.35 -4.35 -13.10
N LEU A 151 -24.99 -5.49 -12.51
CA LEU A 151 -24.65 -5.60 -11.09
C LEU A 151 -23.49 -4.69 -10.70
N LEU A 152 -22.42 -4.67 -11.50
CA LEU A 152 -21.26 -3.80 -11.27
C LEU A 152 -21.67 -2.31 -11.20
N ASN A 153 -22.50 -1.86 -12.14
CA ASN A 153 -22.99 -0.49 -12.16
C ASN A 153 -23.94 -0.19 -11.02
N GLN A 154 -24.81 -1.14 -10.66
CA GLN A 154 -25.74 -1.01 -9.54
C GLN A 154 -24.97 -0.80 -8.22
N HIS A 155 -24.09 -1.74 -7.84
CA HIS A 155 -23.28 -1.65 -6.62
C HIS A 155 -22.43 -0.38 -6.58
N SER A 156 -21.90 0.04 -7.73
CA SER A 156 -21.13 1.28 -7.85
C SER A 156 -21.96 2.53 -7.54
N ARG A 157 -23.18 2.61 -8.09
CA ARG A 157 -24.07 3.77 -7.89
C ARG A 157 -24.59 3.83 -6.46
N GLU A 158 -24.91 2.68 -5.88
CA GLU A 158 -25.33 2.56 -4.48
C GLU A 158 -24.23 3.07 -3.53
N ALA A 159 -22.97 2.67 -3.75
CA ALA A 159 -21.85 3.14 -2.94
C ALA A 159 -21.44 4.60 -3.17
N TYR A 160 -21.79 5.18 -4.33
CA TYR A 160 -21.32 6.49 -4.75
C TYR A 160 -21.81 7.62 -3.83
N GLN A 161 -23.10 7.64 -3.50
CA GLN A 161 -23.69 8.73 -2.71
C GLN A 161 -23.07 8.84 -1.33
N ASP A 162 -22.94 7.71 -0.61
CA ASP A 162 -22.34 7.68 0.72
C ASP A 162 -20.84 7.99 0.68
N THR A 163 -20.13 7.57 -0.38
CA THR A 163 -18.73 7.94 -0.58
C THR A 163 -18.58 9.43 -0.77
N MET A 164 -19.38 10.04 -1.66
CA MET A 164 -19.31 11.48 -1.90
C MET A 164 -19.75 12.30 -0.70
N GLY A 165 -20.71 11.79 0.08
CA GLY A 165 -21.11 12.34 1.37
C GLY A 165 -19.94 12.38 2.37
N TYR A 166 -19.24 11.27 2.54
CA TYR A 166 -18.05 11.19 3.38
C TYR A 166 -16.92 12.10 2.88
N LEU A 167 -16.59 12.08 1.59
CA LEU A 167 -15.51 12.93 1.06
C LEU A 167 -15.82 14.43 1.20
N ARG A 168 -17.10 14.82 1.08
CA ARG A 168 -17.55 16.19 1.32
C ARG A 168 -17.47 16.56 2.80
N GLN A 169 -17.91 15.67 3.70
CA GLN A 169 -17.77 15.84 5.16
C GLN A 169 -16.30 16.02 5.57
N GLU A 170 -15.41 15.19 5.03
CA GLU A 170 -13.97 15.29 5.28
C GLU A 170 -13.31 16.47 4.56
N GLY A 171 -14.07 17.31 3.86
CA GLY A 171 -13.59 18.52 3.20
C GLY A 171 -12.67 18.25 2.01
N LEU A 172 -12.63 17.02 1.50
CA LEU A 172 -11.75 16.68 0.37
C LEU A 172 -12.17 17.40 -0.92
N LEU A 173 -13.43 17.81 -1.00
CA LEU A 173 -13.98 18.57 -2.12
C LEU A 173 -13.84 20.09 -1.95
N ASP A 174 -13.35 20.57 -0.80
CA ASP A 174 -13.18 22.00 -0.53
C ASP A 174 -12.17 22.62 -1.52
N PRO A 175 -12.31 23.91 -1.86
CA PRO A 175 -11.39 24.61 -2.76
C PRO A 175 -10.04 24.97 -2.12
N VAL A 176 -9.60 24.23 -1.09
CA VAL A 176 -8.36 24.44 -0.35
C VAL A 176 -7.22 23.62 -0.97
N PRO A 177 -6.01 24.21 -1.17
CA PRO A 177 -4.83 23.44 -1.55
C PRO A 177 -4.57 22.32 -0.55
N CYS A 178 -4.65 21.08 -1.02
CA CYS A 178 -4.49 19.91 -0.19
C CYS A 178 -3.63 18.85 -0.87
N ALA A 179 -3.02 18.00 -0.05
CA ALA A 179 -2.22 16.88 -0.51
C ALA A 179 -2.57 15.59 0.24
N VAL A 180 -2.35 14.46 -0.42
CA VAL A 180 -2.42 13.14 0.22
C VAL A 180 -1.04 12.72 0.71
N VAL A 181 -1.00 11.98 1.81
CA VAL A 181 0.21 11.39 2.38
C VAL A 181 -0.02 9.90 2.55
N ASP A 182 0.86 9.09 1.95
CA ASP A 182 0.70 7.64 1.86
C ASP A 182 2.07 6.94 1.82
N SER A 183 2.13 5.64 2.08
CA SER A 183 3.38 4.89 1.90
C SER A 183 3.72 4.74 0.42
N GLY A 184 2.72 4.48 -0.44
CA GLY A 184 2.92 4.21 -1.86
C GLY A 184 1.99 3.12 -2.44
N TRP A 185 2.34 2.46 -3.54
CA TRP A 185 3.60 2.53 -4.29
C TRP A 185 3.42 2.78 -5.79
N THR A 186 2.16 2.91 -6.22
CA THR A 186 1.79 3.02 -7.63
C THR A 186 0.90 4.20 -7.95
N GLY A 187 0.56 5.05 -6.97
CA GLY A 187 -0.23 6.28 -7.17
C GLY A 187 -1.72 6.08 -7.51
N THR A 188 -2.21 4.85 -7.58
CA THR A 188 -3.58 4.55 -8.03
C THR A 188 -4.68 5.07 -7.09
N VAL A 189 -4.39 5.21 -5.79
CA VAL A 189 -5.33 5.77 -4.82
C VAL A 189 -5.54 7.25 -5.10
N GLN A 190 -4.48 8.05 -5.27
CA GLN A 190 -4.58 9.46 -5.67
C GLN A 190 -5.32 9.62 -7.00
N GLN A 191 -5.03 8.80 -8.02
CA GLN A 191 -5.77 8.84 -9.28
C GLN A 191 -7.28 8.58 -9.09
N THR A 192 -7.65 7.66 -8.20
CA THR A 192 -9.05 7.36 -7.90
C THR A 192 -9.71 8.51 -7.13
N LEU A 193 -9.00 9.10 -6.17
CA LEU A 193 -9.48 10.30 -5.46
C LEU A 193 -9.65 11.49 -6.39
N ASP A 194 -8.72 11.72 -7.33
CA ASP A 194 -8.84 12.76 -8.35
C ASP A 194 -10.08 12.56 -9.22
N LEU A 195 -10.41 11.32 -9.60
CA LEU A 195 -11.63 11.00 -10.35
C LEU A 195 -12.89 11.30 -9.53
N LEU A 196 -12.94 10.90 -8.26
CA LEU A 196 -14.07 11.19 -7.38
C LEU A 196 -14.24 12.70 -7.16
N ARG A 197 -13.13 13.41 -6.91
CA ARG A 197 -13.10 14.88 -6.79
C ARG A 197 -13.63 15.56 -8.03
N GLU A 198 -13.17 15.14 -9.20
CA GLU A 198 -13.62 15.68 -10.49
C GLU A 198 -15.12 15.44 -10.69
N SER A 199 -15.61 14.23 -10.39
CA SER A 199 -17.04 13.91 -10.44
C SER A 199 -17.89 14.73 -9.44
N GLY A 200 -17.28 15.14 -8.33
CA GLY A 200 -17.87 16.00 -7.30
C GLY A 200 -17.77 17.50 -7.59
N GLY A 201 -17.27 17.91 -8.76
CA GLY A 201 -17.12 19.31 -9.16
C GLY A 201 -15.81 19.98 -8.73
N CYS A 202 -14.84 19.22 -8.20
CA CYS A 202 -13.53 19.74 -7.81
C CYS A 202 -12.47 19.41 -8.89
N GLY A 203 -12.21 20.38 -9.78
CA GLY A 203 -11.27 20.21 -10.90
C GLY A 203 -9.77 20.32 -10.54
N LYS A 204 -9.42 20.64 -9.29
CA LYS A 204 -8.02 20.73 -8.84
C LYS A 204 -7.48 19.35 -8.52
N LYS A 205 -6.41 18.94 -9.22
CA LYS A 205 -5.67 17.70 -8.95
C LYS A 205 -4.95 17.76 -7.60
N LEU A 206 -4.95 16.64 -6.89
CA LEU A 206 -4.23 16.47 -5.65
C LEU A 206 -2.71 16.52 -5.86
N THR A 207 -1.99 17.08 -4.89
CA THR A 207 -0.56 16.78 -4.69
C THR A 207 -0.45 15.52 -3.81
N GLY A 208 0.57 14.69 -4.00
CA GLY A 208 0.80 13.49 -3.19
C GLY A 208 2.23 13.37 -2.69
N TYR A 209 2.38 13.11 -1.39
CA TYR A 209 3.66 12.88 -0.72
C TYR A 209 3.76 11.42 -0.28
N TYR A 210 4.71 10.70 -0.86
CA TYR A 210 4.83 9.26 -0.69
C TYR A 210 6.15 8.85 -0.06
N PHE A 211 6.12 7.81 0.79
CA PHE A 211 7.37 7.21 1.27
C PHE A 211 8.20 6.67 0.10
N GLY A 212 7.58 5.95 -0.84
CA GLY A 212 8.22 5.56 -2.09
C GLY A 212 7.23 5.23 -3.20
N LEU A 213 7.72 5.30 -4.44
CA LEU A 213 6.92 5.01 -5.64
C LEU A 213 7.71 4.13 -6.62
N TYR A 214 7.14 2.97 -6.96
CA TYR A 214 7.70 2.07 -7.97
C TYR A 214 7.33 2.49 -9.39
N SER A 215 6.13 3.03 -9.57
CA SER A 215 5.56 3.46 -10.85
C SER A 215 4.44 4.47 -10.61
N LEU A 216 3.93 5.07 -11.68
CA LEU A 216 2.71 5.89 -11.66
C LEU A 216 1.70 5.36 -12.67
N PRO A 217 0.40 5.68 -12.51
CA PRO A 217 -0.59 5.39 -13.53
C PRO A 217 -0.25 6.11 -14.84
N LYS A 218 -0.65 5.54 -15.98
CA LYS A 218 -0.41 6.15 -17.30
C LYS A 218 -1.11 7.51 -17.39
N GLY A 219 -0.44 8.53 -17.91
CA GLY A 219 -0.98 9.88 -18.07
C GLY A 219 -0.95 10.73 -16.79
N SER A 220 -0.35 10.25 -15.71
CA SER A 220 -0.21 11.03 -14.48
C SER A 220 0.77 12.18 -14.65
N ASP A 221 0.44 13.34 -14.09
CA ASP A 221 1.35 14.46 -13.94
C ASP A 221 2.40 14.15 -12.86
N PHE A 222 3.64 13.86 -13.27
CA PHE A 222 4.74 13.54 -12.37
C PHE A 222 5.02 14.66 -11.36
N SER A 223 4.69 15.92 -11.67
CA SER A 223 4.89 17.04 -10.76
C SER A 223 4.00 16.99 -9.52
N LYS A 224 2.94 16.15 -9.54
CA LYS A 224 1.99 15.96 -8.44
C LYS A 224 2.27 14.75 -7.57
N TYR A 225 3.36 14.01 -7.84
CA TYR A 225 3.72 12.79 -7.12
C TYR A 225 5.16 12.88 -6.60
N HIS A 226 5.29 13.25 -5.34
CA HIS A 226 6.59 13.43 -4.68
C HIS A 226 6.95 12.18 -3.91
N ALA A 227 8.15 11.65 -4.12
CA ALA A 227 8.63 10.45 -3.45
C ALA A 227 9.88 10.73 -2.60
N TYR A 228 9.85 10.29 -1.34
CA TYR A 228 10.92 10.53 -0.38
C TYR A 228 12.08 9.53 -0.50
N TYR A 229 11.82 8.22 -0.35
CA TYR A 229 12.86 7.20 -0.26
C TYR A 229 13.30 6.67 -1.64
N PHE A 230 12.36 6.43 -2.55
CA PHE A 230 12.66 6.10 -3.95
C PHE A 230 11.53 6.54 -4.88
N SER A 231 11.91 7.03 -6.06
CA SER A 231 11.00 7.49 -7.13
C SER A 231 10.84 6.46 -8.25
N PRO A 232 9.82 6.59 -9.13
CA PRO A 232 9.61 5.69 -10.27
C PRO A 232 10.84 5.59 -11.17
N LYS A 233 11.47 6.72 -11.48
CA LYS A 233 12.74 6.80 -12.23
C LYS A 233 13.92 6.71 -11.25
N GLY A 234 14.85 5.78 -11.49
CA GLY A 234 16.07 5.62 -10.68
C GLY A 234 15.90 4.82 -9.37
N HIS A 235 16.83 5.06 -8.42
CA HIS A 235 16.87 4.47 -7.08
C HIS A 235 16.80 2.93 -7.01
N ILE A 236 17.31 2.25 -8.04
CA ILE A 236 17.20 0.78 -8.19
C ILE A 236 17.71 0.03 -6.95
N LYS A 237 18.87 0.43 -6.41
CA LYS A 237 19.44 -0.19 -5.21
C LYS A 237 18.50 -0.08 -4.00
N ARG A 238 17.81 1.05 -3.80
CA ARG A 238 16.85 1.23 -2.70
C ARG A 238 15.63 0.34 -2.91
N LYS A 239 15.08 0.30 -4.13
CA LYS A 239 13.95 -0.58 -4.51
C LYS A 239 14.25 -2.06 -4.27
N VAL A 240 15.47 -2.49 -4.59
CA VAL A 240 15.92 -3.88 -4.40
C VAL A 240 16.05 -4.24 -2.91
N LEU A 241 16.50 -3.31 -2.07
CA LEU A 241 16.78 -3.55 -0.66
C LEU A 241 15.62 -3.19 0.27
N PHE A 242 14.43 -3.00 -0.29
CA PHE A 242 13.24 -2.62 0.46
C PHE A 242 12.15 -3.68 0.30
N SER A 243 11.36 -3.88 1.36
CA SER A 243 10.15 -4.68 1.34
C SER A 243 8.99 -3.75 1.70
N ASN A 244 8.14 -3.46 0.71
CA ASN A 244 6.95 -2.66 0.92
C ASN A 244 5.96 -3.36 1.85
N SER A 245 5.76 -4.66 1.69
CA SER A 245 4.87 -5.43 2.57
C SER A 245 5.31 -5.40 4.03
N LEU A 246 6.62 -5.48 4.30
CA LEU A 246 7.13 -5.31 5.66
C LEU A 246 6.87 -3.91 6.19
N PHE A 247 7.07 -2.88 5.35
CA PHE A 247 6.77 -1.50 5.73
C PHE A 247 5.29 -1.31 6.05
N GLU A 248 4.37 -1.78 5.20
CA GLU A 248 2.91 -1.73 5.39
C GLU A 248 2.46 -2.53 6.62
N GLY A 249 3.05 -3.71 6.86
CA GLY A 249 2.71 -4.53 8.03
C GLY A 249 3.11 -3.88 9.36
N ILE A 250 4.16 -3.04 9.35
CA ILE A 250 4.63 -2.28 10.52
C ILE A 250 3.83 -0.97 10.65
N MET A 251 3.77 -0.20 9.57
CA MET A 251 3.07 1.07 9.51
C MET A 251 1.61 0.78 9.22
N SER A 252 0.82 0.47 10.25
CA SER A 252 -0.60 0.19 10.07
C SER A 252 -1.44 0.79 11.20
N ALA A 253 -2.75 0.65 11.08
CA ALA A 253 -3.75 1.19 11.99
C ALA A 253 -4.41 0.08 12.82
N PRO A 254 -4.83 0.36 14.07
CA PRO A 254 -5.42 -0.64 14.97
C PRO A 254 -6.83 -1.10 14.55
N HIS A 255 -7.51 -0.36 13.66
CA HIS A 255 -8.83 -0.73 13.12
C HIS A 255 -8.70 -1.57 11.83
N GLY A 256 -9.78 -2.23 11.40
CA GLY A 256 -9.82 -2.96 10.12
C GLY A 256 -9.77 -2.06 8.88
N MET A 257 -9.72 -2.67 7.70
CA MET A 257 -9.80 -1.97 6.41
C MET A 257 -11.19 -1.38 6.17
N THR A 258 -11.25 -0.17 5.60
CA THR A 258 -12.49 0.48 5.16
C THR A 258 -13.06 -0.23 3.93
N LEU A 259 -14.31 -0.70 4.01
CA LEU A 259 -15.03 -1.32 2.89
C LEU A 259 -15.86 -0.30 2.11
N GLY A 260 -16.34 0.74 2.78
CA GLY A 260 -17.18 1.78 2.20
C GLY A 260 -17.60 2.75 3.29
N TYR A 261 -18.70 3.45 3.06
CA TYR A 261 -19.23 4.45 3.98
C TYR A 261 -20.74 4.26 4.12
N ARG A 262 -21.28 4.72 5.24
CA ARG A 262 -22.72 4.69 5.51
C ARG A 262 -23.14 6.00 6.16
N LYS A 263 -24.27 6.54 5.74
CA LYS A 263 -24.92 7.66 6.45
C LYS A 263 -25.51 7.17 7.78
N GLU A 264 -25.09 7.78 8.88
CA GLU A 264 -25.61 7.60 10.23
C GLU A 264 -26.02 8.97 10.79
N GLY A 265 -27.34 9.23 10.84
CA GLY A 265 -27.86 10.57 11.13
C GLY A 265 -27.37 11.59 10.10
N GLU A 266 -26.76 12.68 10.58
CA GLU A 266 -26.20 13.74 9.72
C GLU A 266 -24.74 13.50 9.31
N THR A 267 -24.15 12.36 9.70
CA THR A 267 -22.73 12.07 9.45
C THR A 267 -22.56 10.83 8.58
N PHE A 268 -21.45 10.77 7.85
CA PHE A 268 -21.02 9.59 7.11
C PHE A 268 -19.87 8.92 7.86
N LYS A 269 -20.02 7.63 8.16
CA LYS A 269 -19.01 6.85 8.89
C LYS A 269 -18.41 5.76 8.02
N PRO A 270 -17.12 5.45 8.19
CA PRO A 270 -16.48 4.34 7.49
C PRO A 270 -17.02 3.00 7.99
N VAL A 271 -17.39 2.11 7.05
CA VAL A 271 -17.73 0.72 7.33
C VAL A 271 -16.45 -0.10 7.33
N MET A 272 -16.10 -0.71 8.46
CA MET A 272 -14.88 -1.50 8.60
C MET A 272 -15.13 -2.98 8.31
N LYS A 273 -14.16 -3.65 7.66
CA LYS A 273 -14.17 -5.11 7.46
C LYS A 273 -14.16 -5.87 8.78
N SER A 274 -13.43 -5.35 9.77
CA SER A 274 -13.31 -5.90 11.11
C SER A 274 -13.20 -4.75 12.11
N GLN A 275 -13.59 -4.99 13.36
CA GLN A 275 -13.43 -3.99 14.43
C GLN A 275 -11.95 -3.72 14.77
N ARG A 276 -11.07 -4.70 14.53
CA ARG A 276 -9.66 -4.68 14.95
C ARG A 276 -8.74 -5.28 13.89
N ASN A 277 -7.50 -4.79 13.82
CA ASN A 277 -6.43 -5.39 13.02
C ASN A 277 -5.79 -6.60 13.75
N GLU A 278 -5.44 -7.67 13.02
CA GLU A 278 -4.80 -8.86 13.62
C GLU A 278 -3.44 -8.58 14.29
N ASN A 279 -2.71 -7.56 13.82
CA ASN A 279 -1.46 -7.07 14.39
C ASN A 279 -1.64 -5.97 15.44
N GLN A 280 -2.85 -5.73 15.97
CA GLN A 280 -3.15 -4.60 16.86
C GLN A 280 -2.16 -4.44 18.02
N GLU A 281 -1.76 -5.53 18.69
CA GLU A 281 -0.80 -5.45 19.81
C GLU A 281 0.54 -4.83 19.38
N ARG A 282 1.05 -5.21 18.21
CA ARG A 282 2.32 -4.67 17.66
C ARG A 282 2.15 -3.23 17.20
N ILE A 283 1.00 -2.90 16.63
CA ILE A 283 0.67 -1.53 16.20
C ILE A 283 0.60 -0.59 17.40
N LEU A 284 -0.08 -1.01 18.48
CA LEU A 284 -0.16 -0.23 19.72
C LEU A 284 1.21 -0.10 20.38
N ALA A 285 2.00 -1.17 20.45
CA ALA A 285 3.36 -1.09 20.97
C ALA A 285 4.26 -0.13 20.16
N PHE A 286 4.10 -0.09 18.83
CA PHE A 286 4.81 0.88 17.99
C PHE A 286 4.35 2.31 18.27
N ARG A 287 3.03 2.54 18.37
CA ARG A 287 2.43 3.84 18.71
C ARG A 287 2.94 4.36 20.06
N ASP A 288 3.04 3.51 21.06
CA ASP A 288 3.45 3.89 22.41
C ASP A 288 4.93 4.32 22.46
N GLY A 289 5.78 3.80 21.56
CA GLY A 289 7.13 4.32 21.34
C GLY A 289 7.18 5.57 20.43
N LEU A 290 6.27 5.65 19.46
CA LEU A 290 6.18 6.74 18.48
C LEU A 290 5.90 8.09 19.13
N ILE A 291 4.87 8.19 19.98
CA ILE A 291 4.42 9.45 20.57
C ILE A 291 5.55 10.16 21.33
N PRO A 292 6.21 9.55 22.34
CA PRO A 292 7.28 10.22 23.07
C PRO A 292 8.49 10.54 22.19
N TYR A 293 8.79 9.70 21.19
CA TYR A 293 9.86 9.97 20.23
C TYR A 293 9.58 11.23 19.41
N MET A 294 8.38 11.36 18.84
CA MET A 294 8.01 12.52 18.02
C MET A 294 7.91 13.80 18.84
N VAL A 295 7.42 13.73 20.08
CA VAL A 295 7.44 14.88 21.01
C VAL A 295 8.88 15.33 21.32
N HIS A 296 9.81 14.38 21.48
CA HIS A 296 11.22 14.71 21.70
C HIS A 296 11.86 15.37 20.47
N GLU A 297 11.55 14.88 19.27
CA GLU A 297 12.04 15.45 18.01
C GLU A 297 11.43 16.83 17.73
N GLU A 298 10.13 17.04 17.99
CA GLU A 298 9.45 18.32 17.79
C GLU A 298 10.11 19.47 18.54
N ARG A 299 10.58 19.20 19.77
CA ARG A 299 11.26 20.19 20.64
C ARG A 299 12.58 20.70 20.05
N LYS A 300 13.20 19.95 19.14
CA LYS A 300 14.43 20.34 18.45
C LYS A 300 14.17 21.21 17.22
N LEU A 301 12.92 21.25 16.75
CA LEU A 301 12.55 21.93 15.52
C LEU A 301 12.17 23.40 15.79
N PRO A 302 12.55 24.33 14.89
CA PRO A 302 12.08 25.71 14.94
C PRO A 302 10.56 25.83 14.96
N LYS A 303 10.05 26.98 15.44
CA LYS A 303 8.61 27.28 15.44
C LYS A 303 8.06 27.50 14.04
N LYS A 304 8.81 28.17 13.16
CA LYS A 304 8.42 28.38 11.77
C LYS A 304 8.86 27.18 10.94
N ILE A 305 7.94 26.63 10.14
CA ILE A 305 8.24 25.49 9.27
C ILE A 305 9.31 25.86 8.22
N ALA A 306 9.29 27.11 7.74
CA ALA A 306 10.28 27.63 6.78
C ALA A 306 11.73 27.54 7.28
N ASP A 307 11.96 27.50 8.60
CA ASP A 307 13.30 27.40 9.18
C ASP A 307 13.75 25.94 9.37
N TRP A 308 12.90 24.96 9.04
CA TRP A 308 13.24 23.54 9.20
C TRP A 308 14.29 23.11 8.19
N THR A 309 15.42 22.62 8.70
CA THR A 309 16.51 22.16 7.85
C THR A 309 16.31 20.72 7.41
N ARG A 310 16.87 20.37 6.24
CA ARG A 310 16.96 18.98 5.80
C ARG A 310 17.97 18.24 6.66
N MET A 311 17.70 16.97 6.96
CA MET A 311 18.72 16.09 7.54
C MET A 311 19.96 16.10 6.65
N ASP A 312 21.14 16.21 7.28
CA ASP A 312 22.38 16.25 6.53
C ASP A 312 22.56 14.96 5.69
N PRO A 313 23.17 15.04 4.49
CA PRO A 313 23.26 13.90 3.59
C PRO A 313 23.98 12.68 4.19
N LYS A 314 24.90 12.86 5.14
CA LYS A 314 25.64 11.77 5.78
C LYS A 314 24.75 11.03 6.78
N SER A 315 23.99 11.76 7.60
CA SER A 315 22.99 11.19 8.51
C SER A 315 21.88 10.48 7.77
N GLN A 316 21.34 11.10 6.72
CA GLN A 316 20.29 10.47 5.92
C GLN A 316 20.80 9.18 5.24
N ARG A 317 22.03 9.18 4.72
CA ARG A 317 22.66 7.98 4.15
C ARG A 317 22.80 6.87 5.19
N ARG A 318 23.20 7.19 6.43
CA ARG A 318 23.28 6.21 7.53
C ARG A 318 21.91 5.66 7.90
N LEU A 319 20.91 6.54 8.01
CA LEU A 319 19.53 6.19 8.32
C LEU A 319 18.97 5.20 7.28
N PHE A 320 19.09 5.55 6.00
CA PHE A 320 18.69 4.70 4.89
C PHE A 320 19.49 3.40 4.79
N GLY A 321 20.76 3.41 5.20
CA GLY A 321 21.57 2.21 5.33
C GLY A 321 21.05 1.25 6.39
N ARG A 322 20.63 1.77 7.56
CA ARG A 322 20.01 0.95 8.63
C ARG A 322 18.68 0.37 8.20
N LEU A 323 17.84 1.16 7.52
CA LEU A 323 16.58 0.69 6.95
C LEU A 323 16.81 -0.44 5.94
N ALA A 324 17.73 -0.24 4.99
CA ALA A 324 18.05 -1.25 3.99
C ALA A 324 18.64 -2.53 4.60
N ARG A 325 19.43 -2.42 5.68
CA ARG A 325 19.94 -3.57 6.43
C ARG A 325 18.79 -4.36 7.05
N PHE A 326 17.89 -3.69 7.76
CA PHE A 326 16.73 -4.35 8.38
C PHE A 326 15.83 -5.03 7.33
N MET A 327 15.52 -4.33 6.25
CA MET A 327 14.62 -4.81 5.21
C MET A 327 15.18 -5.97 4.38
N ALA A 328 16.47 -5.94 4.03
CA ALA A 328 17.07 -6.89 3.09
C ALA A 328 18.04 -7.91 3.72
N TYR A 329 18.43 -7.70 4.97
CA TYR A 329 19.37 -8.56 5.70
C TYR A 329 18.97 -8.68 7.18
N PRO A 330 17.75 -9.15 7.46
CA PRO A 330 17.34 -9.30 8.85
C PRO A 330 18.19 -10.36 9.56
N THR A 331 18.38 -10.19 10.86
CA THR A 331 18.82 -11.30 11.72
C THR A 331 17.71 -12.35 11.80
N ARG A 332 18.03 -13.58 12.25
CA ARG A 332 17.00 -14.61 12.48
C ARG A 332 15.91 -14.15 13.44
N GLU A 333 16.28 -13.39 14.46
CA GLU A 333 15.34 -12.90 15.46
C GLU A 333 14.47 -11.76 14.92
N GLU A 334 15.04 -10.83 14.15
CA GLU A 334 14.27 -9.81 13.42
C GLU A 334 13.27 -10.46 12.45
N ALA A 335 13.75 -11.45 11.69
CA ALA A 335 12.92 -12.19 10.76
C ALA A 335 11.78 -12.92 11.48
N ARG A 336 12.04 -13.52 12.65
CA ARG A 336 11.03 -14.19 13.48
C ARG A 336 9.97 -13.23 14.01
N VAL A 337 10.40 -12.11 14.61
CA VAL A 337 9.50 -11.14 15.23
C VAL A 337 8.64 -10.43 14.19
N PHE A 338 9.28 -9.80 13.20
CA PHE A 338 8.55 -9.00 12.20
C PHE A 338 7.92 -9.86 11.11
N GLY A 339 8.51 -11.01 10.80
CA GLY A 339 7.96 -11.94 9.81
C GLY A 339 6.68 -12.63 10.29
N SER A 340 6.38 -12.59 11.58
CA SER A 340 5.14 -13.14 12.16
C SER A 340 3.91 -12.26 11.94
N LEU A 341 4.10 -10.98 11.58
CA LEU A 341 3.00 -10.06 11.30
C LEU A 341 2.15 -10.59 10.15
N LYS A 342 0.84 -10.38 10.28
CA LYS A 342 -0.17 -10.77 9.32
C LYS A 342 -0.24 -9.77 8.18
N PHE A 343 -0.32 -10.26 6.95
CA PHE A 343 -0.30 -9.45 5.74
C PHE A 343 -1.02 -10.14 4.59
N THR A 344 -1.57 -9.34 3.69
CA THR A 344 -2.19 -9.77 2.43
C THR A 344 -2.05 -8.65 1.40
N ASP A 345 -1.78 -9.01 0.14
CA ASP A 345 -1.69 -8.09 -0.99
C ASP A 345 -3.02 -7.97 -1.75
N ASP A 346 -4.05 -8.73 -1.35
CA ASP A 346 -5.37 -8.71 -1.96
C ASP A 346 -6.13 -7.41 -1.66
N VAL A 347 -6.91 -6.93 -2.64
CA VAL A 347 -7.66 -5.67 -2.53
C VAL A 347 -8.68 -5.67 -1.39
N LEU A 348 -9.22 -6.85 -1.06
CA LEU A 348 -10.19 -7.01 0.02
C LEU A 348 -9.58 -7.62 1.27
N GLU A 349 -8.26 -7.76 1.36
CA GLU A 349 -7.57 -8.42 2.48
C GLU A 349 -8.10 -9.85 2.77
N ASN A 350 -8.45 -10.63 1.74
CA ASN A 350 -8.92 -12.03 1.93
C ASN A 350 -7.73 -13.01 2.00
N GLY A 351 -7.61 -13.73 3.11
CA GLY A 351 -6.59 -14.75 3.35
C GLY A 351 -5.27 -14.18 3.86
N GLU A 352 -5.24 -13.77 5.14
CA GLU A 352 -4.03 -13.24 5.76
C GLU A 352 -2.98 -14.33 6.01
N HIS A 353 -1.73 -14.03 5.66
CA HIS A 353 -0.59 -14.91 5.86
C HIS A 353 0.51 -14.18 6.62
N GLN A 354 1.46 -14.94 7.16
CA GLN A 354 2.65 -14.34 7.78
C GLN A 354 3.50 -13.63 6.72
N LEU A 355 3.98 -12.43 7.03
CA LEU A 355 4.89 -11.66 6.17
C LEU A 355 6.06 -12.52 5.69
N ALA A 356 6.71 -13.22 6.61
CA ALA A 356 7.72 -14.22 6.29
C ALA A 356 7.08 -15.61 6.28
N ALA A 357 6.53 -16.01 5.13
CA ALA A 357 5.97 -17.34 4.95
C ALA A 357 6.98 -18.46 5.30
N ARG A 358 6.48 -19.56 5.87
CA ARG A 358 7.25 -20.79 6.11
C ARG A 358 7.44 -21.53 4.78
N LEU A 359 8.54 -21.21 4.10
CA LEU A 359 8.88 -21.78 2.80
C LEU A 359 9.79 -23.00 2.96
N LYS A 360 9.54 -24.06 2.18
CA LYS A 360 10.49 -25.16 2.04
C LYS A 360 11.70 -24.70 1.21
N GLU A 361 12.81 -25.41 1.34
CA GLU A 361 14.04 -25.14 0.57
C GLU A 361 13.78 -25.15 -0.96
N GLU A 362 12.89 -26.01 -1.43
CA GLU A 362 12.46 -26.05 -2.83
C GLU A 362 11.69 -24.80 -3.26
N ASP A 363 10.81 -24.26 -2.42
CA ASP A 363 10.04 -23.05 -2.68
C ASP A 363 10.98 -21.84 -2.82
N ILE A 364 11.99 -21.75 -1.94
CA ILE A 364 13.02 -20.70 -2.00
C ILE A 364 13.80 -20.79 -3.31
N LYS A 365 14.21 -21.99 -3.73
CA LYS A 365 14.93 -22.20 -5.00
C LYS A 365 14.07 -21.84 -6.22
N ARG A 366 12.77 -22.14 -6.19
CA ARG A 366 11.82 -21.77 -7.27
C ARG A 366 11.68 -20.25 -7.42
N ASN A 367 11.88 -19.50 -6.34
CA ASN A 367 11.88 -18.04 -6.35
C ASN A 367 13.19 -17.40 -6.85
N HIS A 368 14.24 -18.19 -7.15
CA HIS A 368 15.46 -17.66 -7.78
C HIS A 368 15.20 -17.22 -9.23
N ALA A 369 15.94 -16.22 -9.70
CA ALA A 369 15.72 -15.54 -10.98
C ALA A 369 15.50 -16.48 -12.17
N LEU A 370 16.37 -17.48 -12.36
CA LEU A 370 16.29 -18.43 -13.48
C LEU A 370 15.07 -19.34 -13.34
N ALA A 371 14.92 -19.99 -12.19
CA ALA A 371 13.79 -20.91 -11.95
C ALA A 371 12.45 -20.19 -12.08
N LYS A 372 12.33 -19.00 -11.49
CA LYS A 372 11.12 -18.18 -11.56
C LYS A 372 10.83 -17.72 -12.98
N SER A 373 11.85 -17.28 -13.73
CA SER A 373 11.67 -16.90 -15.15
C SER A 373 11.22 -18.08 -16.00
N LEU A 374 11.80 -19.28 -15.83
CA LEU A 374 11.40 -20.48 -16.58
C LEU A 374 9.95 -20.89 -16.29
N ILE A 375 9.50 -20.74 -15.05
CA ILE A 375 8.10 -21.02 -14.68
C ILE A 375 7.17 -19.95 -15.27
N LEU A 376 7.53 -18.67 -15.16
CA LEU A 376 6.73 -17.57 -15.73
C LEU A 376 6.64 -17.61 -17.26
N LEU A 377 7.64 -18.17 -17.93
CA LEU A 377 7.65 -18.40 -19.38
C LEU A 377 6.94 -19.71 -19.80
N GLY A 378 6.42 -20.48 -18.86
CA GLY A 378 5.75 -21.76 -19.14
C GLY A 378 6.68 -22.91 -19.53
N ILE A 379 8.00 -22.71 -19.50
CA ILE A 379 9.01 -23.73 -19.82
C ILE A 379 9.06 -24.81 -18.73
N ARG A 380 8.79 -24.43 -17.48
CA ARG A 380 8.72 -25.35 -16.34
C ARG A 380 7.35 -25.28 -15.67
N LYS A 381 6.75 -26.44 -15.41
CA LYS A 381 5.48 -26.56 -14.68
C LYS A 381 5.70 -26.53 -13.15
N GLY A 382 4.71 -26.02 -12.42
CA GLY A 382 4.64 -26.08 -10.96
C GLY A 382 4.33 -24.72 -10.30
N PRO A 383 3.69 -24.71 -9.12
CA PRO A 383 3.33 -23.48 -8.44
C PRO A 383 4.57 -22.74 -7.91
N ILE A 384 4.52 -21.41 -7.96
CA ILE A 384 5.46 -20.53 -7.26
C ILE A 384 4.78 -20.07 -5.99
N ARG A 385 5.22 -20.62 -4.85
CA ARG A 385 4.80 -20.11 -3.54
C ARG A 385 5.66 -18.91 -3.19
N GLU A 386 5.03 -17.74 -3.07
CA GLU A 386 5.73 -16.50 -2.72
C GLU A 386 5.64 -16.19 -1.23
N SER A 387 6.41 -15.19 -0.81
CA SER A 387 6.40 -14.64 0.54
C SER A 387 6.44 -13.11 0.43
N ALA A 388 5.57 -12.43 1.16
CA ALA A 388 5.51 -10.96 1.18
C ALA A 388 6.84 -10.34 1.65
N TRP A 389 7.56 -11.04 2.53
CA TRP A 389 8.92 -10.73 2.93
C TRP A 389 9.86 -11.92 2.70
N MET A 390 10.23 -12.12 1.43
CA MET A 390 11.12 -13.19 0.98
C MET A 390 12.45 -13.24 1.75
N GLU A 391 13.08 -12.09 2.05
CA GLU A 391 14.32 -12.06 2.85
C GLU A 391 14.13 -12.63 4.25
N GLY A 392 13.01 -12.32 4.91
CA GLY A 392 12.65 -12.90 6.20
C GLY A 392 12.46 -14.42 6.11
N SER A 393 11.72 -14.90 5.11
CA SER A 393 11.52 -16.33 4.87
C SER A 393 12.82 -17.08 4.61
N ILE A 394 13.73 -16.50 3.82
CA ILE A 394 15.05 -17.07 3.52
C ILE A 394 15.89 -17.21 4.78
N VAL A 395 15.93 -16.17 5.62
CA VAL A 395 16.74 -16.17 6.84
C VAL A 395 16.21 -17.18 7.87
N GLN A 396 14.90 -17.36 7.95
CA GLN A 396 14.28 -18.33 8.86
C GLN A 396 14.42 -19.78 8.38
N ASN A 397 14.19 -20.04 7.09
CA ASN A 397 13.97 -21.41 6.60
C ASN A 397 15.04 -21.94 5.64
N GLY A 398 15.88 -21.07 5.07
CA GLY A 398 16.85 -21.45 4.05
C GLY A 398 18.06 -22.18 4.62
N ARG A 399 18.47 -23.29 3.99
CA ARG A 399 19.69 -24.03 4.37
C ARG A 399 20.96 -23.27 4.00
N ARG A 400 20.96 -22.57 2.84
CA ARG A 400 22.11 -21.77 2.35
C ARG A 400 21.76 -20.28 2.30
N VAL A 401 21.41 -19.69 3.45
CA VAL A 401 20.89 -18.30 3.59
C VAL A 401 21.63 -17.28 2.72
N ARG A 402 22.97 -17.22 2.80
CA ARG A 402 23.78 -16.24 2.02
C ARG A 402 23.60 -16.41 0.51
N CYS A 403 23.49 -17.64 0.02
CA CYS A 403 23.30 -17.93 -1.40
C CYS A 403 21.90 -17.49 -1.85
N HIS A 404 20.86 -17.84 -1.10
CA HIS A 404 19.48 -17.47 -1.41
C HIS A 404 19.26 -15.95 -1.39
N LEU A 405 19.81 -15.24 -0.40
CA LEU A 405 19.71 -13.77 -0.36
C LEU A 405 20.41 -13.11 -1.58
N ARG A 406 21.52 -13.68 -2.06
CA ARG A 406 22.16 -13.23 -3.31
C ARG A 406 21.28 -13.51 -4.53
N GLY A 407 20.68 -14.71 -4.60
CA GLY A 407 19.77 -15.11 -5.68
C GLY A 407 18.52 -14.22 -5.77
N ASN A 408 17.84 -14.01 -4.64
CA ASN A 408 16.67 -13.13 -4.53
C ASN A 408 16.98 -11.70 -4.98
N ARG A 409 18.14 -11.18 -4.57
CA ARG A 409 18.59 -9.84 -4.97
C ARG A 409 18.87 -9.72 -6.45
N ARG A 410 19.53 -10.71 -7.07
CA ARG A 410 19.74 -10.74 -8.52
C ARG A 410 18.41 -10.68 -9.27
N TYR A 411 17.41 -11.45 -8.80
CA TYR A 411 16.05 -11.38 -9.35
C TYR A 411 15.44 -9.97 -9.22
N LYS A 412 15.48 -9.36 -8.03
CA LYS A 412 14.96 -8.00 -7.81
C LYS A 412 15.66 -6.97 -8.70
N TYR A 413 16.99 -7.06 -8.89
CA TYR A 413 17.71 -6.18 -9.82
C TYR A 413 17.21 -6.33 -11.25
N LEU A 414 17.09 -7.57 -11.76
CA LEU A 414 16.56 -7.82 -13.11
C LEU A 414 15.14 -7.24 -13.27
N LEU A 415 14.29 -7.43 -12.25
CA LEU A 415 12.92 -6.90 -12.25
C LEU A 415 12.89 -5.37 -12.36
N TYR A 416 13.64 -4.66 -11.51
CA TYR A 416 13.61 -3.20 -11.48
C TYR A 416 14.40 -2.56 -12.63
N LEU A 417 15.45 -3.21 -13.14
CA LEU A 417 16.13 -2.78 -14.37
C LEU A 417 15.20 -2.91 -15.59
N LYS A 418 14.48 -4.03 -15.72
CA LYS A 418 13.48 -4.21 -16.79
C LYS A 418 12.40 -3.13 -16.72
N LYS A 419 11.87 -2.84 -15.53
CA LYS A 419 10.89 -1.75 -15.32
C LYS A 419 11.46 -0.38 -15.69
N TYR A 420 12.71 -0.11 -15.31
CA TYR A 420 13.38 1.15 -15.64
C TYR A 420 13.59 1.32 -17.15
N LEU A 421 14.12 0.30 -17.84
CA LEU A 421 14.30 0.32 -19.29
C LEU A 421 12.97 0.48 -20.03
N GLY A 422 11.92 -0.24 -19.60
CA GLY A 422 10.57 -0.08 -20.17
C GLY A 422 9.93 1.28 -19.91
N SER A 423 10.44 2.07 -18.96
CA SER A 423 10.00 3.45 -18.70
C SER A 423 10.79 4.51 -19.47
N LEU A 424 11.90 4.14 -20.13
CA LEU A 424 12.66 5.03 -21.01
C LEU A 424 12.17 4.96 -22.47
N GLY A 425 11.49 3.88 -22.86
CA GLY A 425 10.90 3.71 -24.19
C GLY A 425 9.45 4.21 -24.32
N LYS A 426 8.98 4.99 -23.34
CA LYS A 426 7.68 5.68 -23.32
C LYS A 426 7.95 7.13 -22.94
#